data_AF-A0A151GVG0-F1
#
_entry.id   AF-A0A151GVG0-F1
#
_cell.length_a   1.000
_cell.length_b   1.000
_cell.length_c   1.000
_cell.angle_alpha   90.00
_cell.angle_beta   90.00
_cell.angle_gamma   90.00
#
_symmetry.space_group_name_H-M   'P 1'
#
loop_
_entity.id
_entity.type
_entity.pdbx_description
1 polymer ?
#
loop_
_entity_poly.entity_id
_entity_poly.type
_entity_poly.pdbx_seq_one_letter_code
_entity_poly.pdbx_strand_id
1 'polypeptide(L)'
;MNSPDGNPQTYGYGTEIVASMMHEALCSRLETLAKTHEQATPEFELPDSEECYQWACEDLRLHFKPQEAEKLRMRTYQREYWEFECLQYEDALKSLMWQKACASDEENNCAGHAAPTAHCWRTRAFLYRDLLKHSGLSLAQIRDARLSISNQKYWEYEADLLEQRVALREHEMREALWKKQERQRLRESPTTRPAKRSQPADKVDMSDHVNADGGVSSRTRSRTRLSARGAGISKSVPLCAKTAMLPSNRTWWSPLLLEPAQPGFLTLLLSSFGADW
;
A
#
# COMPACT_ATOMS: atom_id res chain seq x y z
N MET A 1 105.21 -3.28 -60.84
CA MET A 1 104.14 -3.43 -59.82
C MET A 1 102.83 -3.12 -60.52
N ASN A 2 102.07 -4.15 -60.90
CA ASN A 2 100.83 -4.02 -61.66
C ASN A 2 99.69 -4.51 -60.77
N SER A 3 98.86 -3.60 -60.28
CA SER A 3 97.58 -3.92 -59.64
C SER A 3 96.51 -3.99 -60.73
N PRO A 4 95.67 -5.04 -60.77
CA PRO A 4 94.56 -5.09 -61.72
C PRO A 4 93.41 -4.20 -61.22
N ASP A 5 92.92 -3.33 -62.10
CA ASP A 5 91.67 -2.60 -61.90
C ASP A 5 90.50 -3.58 -61.82
N GLY A 6 89.98 -3.77 -60.61
CA GLY A 6 88.73 -4.46 -60.37
C GLY A 6 87.56 -3.59 -60.81
N ASN A 7 87.05 -3.85 -62.01
CA ASN A 7 85.79 -3.31 -62.50
C ASN A 7 84.64 -3.88 -61.65
N PRO A 8 83.92 -3.09 -60.84
CA PRO A 8 82.74 -3.59 -60.13
C PRO A 8 81.62 -3.78 -61.16
N GLN A 9 81.50 -5.03 -61.62
CA GLN A 9 80.39 -5.46 -62.45
C GLN A 9 79.07 -5.09 -61.77
N THR A 10 78.30 -4.32 -62.54
CA THR A 10 76.86 -4.11 -62.50
C THR A 10 76.07 -5.38 -62.12
N TYR A 11 75.86 -5.59 -60.83
CA TYR A 11 74.97 -6.64 -60.27
C TYR A 11 73.73 -6.07 -59.54
N GLY A 12 73.41 -4.79 -59.70
CA GLY A 12 72.29 -4.12 -58.98
C GLY A 12 70.94 -4.08 -59.72
N TYR A 13 70.92 -4.27 -61.03
CA TYR A 13 69.70 -4.05 -61.84
C TYR A 13 68.65 -5.15 -61.64
N GLY A 14 69.09 -6.38 -61.33
CA GLY A 14 68.18 -7.50 -61.05
C GLY A 14 67.47 -7.37 -59.71
N THR A 15 68.12 -6.81 -58.69
CA THR A 15 67.53 -6.62 -57.37
C THR A 15 66.50 -5.50 -57.35
N GLU A 16 66.70 -4.43 -58.13
CA GLU A 16 65.70 -3.35 -58.27
C GLU A 16 64.43 -3.82 -58.98
N ILE A 17 64.56 -4.62 -60.05
CA ILE A 17 63.40 -5.17 -60.77
C ILE A 17 62.60 -6.09 -59.84
N VAL A 18 63.27 -6.99 -59.11
CA VAL A 18 62.59 -7.89 -58.16
C VAL A 18 61.94 -7.11 -57.01
N ALA A 19 62.62 -6.09 -56.48
CA ALA A 19 62.06 -5.23 -55.43
C ALA A 19 60.82 -4.46 -55.93
N SER A 20 60.85 -3.94 -57.16
CA SER A 20 59.71 -3.27 -57.79
C SER A 20 58.52 -4.21 -57.97
N MET A 21 58.75 -5.43 -58.46
CA MET A 21 57.70 -6.43 -58.64
C MET A 21 57.10 -6.86 -57.29
N MET A 22 57.92 -7.03 -56.26
CA MET A 22 57.44 -7.34 -54.91
C MET A 22 56.64 -6.19 -54.31
N HIS A 23 57.05 -4.94 -54.54
CA HIS A 23 56.33 -3.76 -54.07
C HIS A 23 54.95 -3.64 -54.73
N GLU A 24 54.87 -3.77 -56.06
CA GLU A 24 53.59 -3.76 -56.78
C GLU A 24 52.65 -4.89 -56.32
N ALA A 25 53.19 -6.10 -56.14
CA ALA A 25 52.40 -7.23 -55.66
C ALA A 25 51.85 -7.00 -54.25
N LEU A 26 52.63 -6.34 -53.37
CA LEU A 26 52.22 -6.04 -52.00
C LEU A 26 51.16 -4.92 -51.98
N CYS A 27 51.35 -3.86 -52.77
CA CYS A 27 50.37 -2.78 -52.92
C CYS A 27 49.04 -3.31 -53.47
N SER A 28 49.07 -4.12 -54.52
CA SER A 28 47.86 -4.74 -55.10
C SER A 28 47.12 -5.63 -54.10
N ARG A 29 47.88 -6.35 -53.26
CA ARG A 29 47.31 -7.22 -52.22
C ARG A 29 46.73 -6.44 -51.03
N LEU A 30 47.32 -5.29 -50.68
CA LEU A 30 46.76 -4.40 -49.66
C LEU A 30 45.48 -3.71 -50.15
N GLU A 31 45.44 -3.26 -51.40
CA GLU A 31 44.23 -2.67 -51.98
C GLU A 31 43.08 -3.67 -52.08
N THR A 32 43.37 -4.92 -52.45
CA THR A 32 42.34 -5.98 -52.45
C THR A 32 41.85 -6.29 -51.04
N LEU A 33 42.74 -6.33 -50.05
CA LEU A 33 42.34 -6.50 -48.65
C LEU A 33 41.49 -5.35 -48.15
N ALA A 34 41.87 -4.11 -48.45
CA ALA A 34 41.09 -2.92 -48.09
C ALA A 34 39.68 -2.97 -48.71
N LYS A 35 39.57 -3.31 -50.01
CA LYS A 35 38.28 -3.48 -50.69
C LYS A 35 37.45 -4.62 -50.11
N THR A 36 38.06 -5.76 -49.78
CA THR A 36 37.33 -6.86 -49.12
C THR A 36 36.86 -6.48 -47.73
N HIS A 37 37.61 -5.66 -47.00
CA HIS A 37 37.20 -5.16 -45.70
C HIS A 37 36.03 -4.17 -45.84
N GLU A 38 36.12 -3.21 -46.76
CA GLU A 38 35.03 -2.27 -47.07
C GLU A 38 33.74 -3.00 -47.52
N GLN A 39 33.86 -4.09 -48.27
CA GLN A 39 32.72 -4.92 -48.67
C GLN A 39 32.19 -5.81 -47.54
N ALA A 40 33.05 -6.31 -46.64
CA ALA A 40 32.66 -7.17 -45.52
C ALA A 40 32.09 -6.39 -44.33
N THR A 41 32.52 -5.14 -44.17
CA THR A 41 31.97 -4.16 -43.23
C THR A 41 31.35 -3.03 -44.04
N PRO A 42 30.15 -3.24 -44.63
CA PRO A 42 29.41 -2.14 -45.23
C PRO A 42 29.29 -1.04 -44.17
N GLU A 43 29.67 0.19 -44.53
CA GLU A 43 29.41 1.35 -43.69
C GLU A 43 27.90 1.39 -43.48
N PHE A 44 27.46 1.02 -42.27
CA PHE A 44 26.08 1.18 -41.89
C PHE A 44 25.86 2.68 -41.89
N GLU A 45 25.15 3.18 -42.91
CA GLU A 45 24.46 4.47 -42.82
C GLU A 45 23.50 4.31 -41.65
N LEU A 46 23.96 4.64 -40.43
CA LEU A 46 23.08 4.69 -39.28
C LEU A 46 22.03 5.74 -39.66
N PRO A 47 20.75 5.34 -39.83
CA PRO A 47 19.69 6.32 -40.06
C PRO A 47 19.78 7.33 -38.93
N ASP A 48 19.67 8.63 -39.22
CA ASP A 48 19.74 9.74 -38.26
C ASP A 48 19.08 9.33 -36.95
N SER A 49 19.90 8.75 -36.06
CA SER A 49 19.36 8.04 -34.92
C SER A 49 19.07 9.14 -33.94
N GLU A 50 17.79 9.42 -33.70
CA GLU A 50 17.37 10.38 -32.70
C GLU A 50 18.22 10.17 -31.46
N GLU A 51 19.07 11.16 -31.16
CA GLU A 51 20.00 11.06 -30.05
C GLU A 51 19.19 10.71 -28.81
N CYS A 52 19.52 9.61 -28.15
CA CYS A 52 18.84 9.19 -26.94
C CYS A 52 19.19 10.19 -25.84
N TYR A 53 18.39 11.24 -25.70
CA TYR A 53 18.62 12.29 -24.71
C TYR A 53 18.65 11.75 -23.28
N GLN A 54 17.98 10.61 -23.02
CA GLN A 54 18.10 9.92 -21.75
C GLN A 54 19.55 9.51 -21.48
N TRP A 55 20.20 8.83 -22.43
CA TRP A 55 21.58 8.38 -22.27
C TRP A 55 22.55 9.57 -22.16
N ALA A 56 22.38 10.60 -22.99
CA ALA A 56 23.19 11.82 -22.90
C ALA A 56 23.04 12.51 -21.53
N CYS A 57 21.82 12.55 -20.97
CA CYS A 57 21.59 13.07 -19.62
C CYS A 57 22.24 12.20 -18.55
N GLU A 58 22.18 10.87 -18.68
CA GLU A 58 22.83 9.93 -17.75
C GLU A 58 24.35 10.10 -17.76
N ASP A 59 24.97 10.18 -18.93
CA ASP A 59 26.40 10.41 -19.11
C ASP A 59 26.82 11.77 -18.51
N LEU A 60 26.13 12.84 -18.89
CA LEU A 60 26.39 14.18 -18.34
C LEU A 60 26.20 14.25 -16.83
N ARG A 61 25.22 13.52 -16.28
CA ARG A 61 24.95 13.46 -14.84
C ARG A 61 26.11 12.88 -14.05
N LEU A 62 26.93 12.00 -14.63
CA LEU A 62 28.12 11.44 -13.96
C LEU A 62 29.17 12.50 -13.63
N HIS A 63 29.17 13.64 -14.32
CA HIS A 63 30.09 14.74 -14.06
C HIS A 63 29.70 15.62 -12.87
N PHE A 64 28.49 15.46 -12.32
CA PHE A 64 27.96 16.29 -11.24
C PHE A 64 27.75 15.46 -9.96
N LYS A 65 27.91 16.10 -8.80
CA LYS A 65 27.43 15.49 -7.56
C LYS A 65 25.90 15.39 -7.59
N PRO A 66 25.28 14.36 -6.98
CA PRO A 66 23.82 14.21 -6.99
C PRO A 66 23.06 15.45 -6.52
N GLN A 67 23.55 16.15 -5.49
CA GLN A 67 22.94 17.37 -4.98
C GLN A 67 23.06 18.58 -5.94
N GLU A 68 24.11 18.62 -6.76
CA GLU A 68 24.33 19.68 -7.75
C GLU A 68 23.46 19.45 -8.98
N ALA A 69 23.40 18.20 -9.48
CA ALA A 69 22.50 17.79 -10.54
C ALA A 69 21.04 18.11 -10.18
N GLU A 70 20.65 17.85 -8.92
CA GLU A 70 19.32 18.18 -8.43
C GLU A 70 19.05 19.69 -8.42
N LYS A 71 20.01 20.51 -7.97
CA LYS A 71 19.88 21.98 -8.05
C LYS A 71 19.73 22.48 -9.48
N LEU A 72 20.39 21.85 -10.45
CA LEU A 72 20.25 22.19 -11.87
C LEU A 72 18.88 21.76 -12.39
N ARG A 73 18.40 20.56 -12.05
CA ARG A 73 17.05 20.07 -12.37
C ARG A 73 15.97 21.02 -11.87
N MET A 74 16.11 21.52 -10.65
CA MET A 74 15.17 22.48 -10.05
C MET A 74 15.14 23.85 -10.75
N ARG A 75 16.06 24.14 -11.67
CA ARG A 75 16.03 25.36 -12.51
C ARG A 75 15.25 25.17 -13.80
N THR A 76 14.78 23.97 -14.11
CA THR A 76 13.91 23.71 -15.26
C THR A 76 12.55 24.38 -15.04
N TYR A 77 12.16 25.28 -15.94
CA TYR A 77 10.90 26.06 -15.83
C TYR A 77 9.77 25.50 -16.70
N GLN A 78 10.08 24.56 -17.60
CA GLN A 78 9.11 23.95 -18.50
C GLN A 78 8.06 23.20 -17.67
N ARG A 79 6.80 23.59 -17.82
CA ARG A 79 5.68 23.00 -17.08
C ARG A 79 5.52 21.53 -17.42
N GLU A 80 5.63 21.21 -18.71
CA GLU A 80 5.42 19.88 -19.28
C GLU A 80 6.40 18.88 -18.65
N TYR A 81 7.65 19.28 -18.44
CA TYR A 81 8.66 18.47 -17.76
C TYR A 81 8.18 17.99 -16.37
N TRP A 82 7.70 18.92 -15.55
CA TRP A 82 7.21 18.61 -14.20
C TRP A 82 5.87 17.86 -14.22
N GLU A 83 5.01 18.13 -15.20
CA GLU A 83 3.75 17.39 -15.40
C GLU A 83 4.04 15.92 -15.70
N PHE A 84 4.97 15.62 -16.60
CA PHE A 84 5.42 14.26 -16.89
C PHE A 84 6.00 13.58 -15.65
N GLU A 85 6.86 14.26 -14.89
CA GLU A 85 7.45 13.70 -13.69
C GLU A 85 6.38 13.39 -12.61
N CYS A 86 5.41 14.27 -12.44
CA CYS A 86 4.30 14.05 -11.50
C CYS A 86 3.48 12.81 -11.88
N LEU A 87 3.16 12.64 -13.18
CA LEU A 87 2.45 11.46 -13.67
C LEU A 87 3.26 10.17 -13.45
N GLN A 88 4.58 10.22 -13.69
CA GLN A 88 5.46 9.07 -13.44
C GLN A 88 5.49 8.68 -11.97
N TYR A 89 5.54 9.65 -11.05
CA TYR A 89 5.45 9.37 -9.62
C TYR A 89 4.08 8.82 -9.19
N GLU A 90 3.00 9.31 -9.80
CA GLU A 90 1.65 8.77 -9.56
C GLU A 90 1.57 7.29 -9.97
N ASP A 91 2.08 6.95 -11.15
CA ASP A 91 2.05 5.59 -11.68
C ASP A 91 3.00 4.65 -10.93
N ALA A 92 4.19 5.12 -10.54
CA ALA A 92 5.09 4.38 -9.67
C ALA A 92 4.44 4.09 -8.30
N LEU A 93 3.74 5.07 -7.71
CA LEU A 93 3.00 4.89 -6.46
C LEU A 93 1.85 3.88 -6.62
N LYS A 94 1.06 3.98 -7.70
CA LYS A 94 -0.01 3.02 -8.00
C LYS A 94 0.53 1.60 -8.14
N SER A 95 1.67 1.45 -8.82
CA SER A 95 2.35 0.16 -9.06
C SER A 95 2.90 -0.44 -7.77
N LEU A 96 3.59 0.35 -6.95
CA LEU A 96 4.09 -0.09 -5.65
C LEU A 96 2.94 -0.55 -4.73
N MET A 97 1.84 0.20 -4.72
CA MET A 97 0.65 -0.16 -3.93
C MET A 97 -0.04 -1.42 -4.46
N TRP A 98 0.02 -1.67 -5.77
CA TRP A 98 -0.45 -2.93 -6.37
C TRP A 98 0.44 -4.11 -5.97
N GLN A 99 1.77 -3.96 -6.07
CA GLN A 99 2.72 -4.99 -5.66
C GLN A 99 2.57 -5.37 -4.18
N LYS A 100 2.44 -4.38 -3.29
CA LYS A 100 2.21 -4.63 -1.86
C LYS A 100 0.91 -5.40 -1.59
N ALA A 101 -0.13 -5.15 -2.39
CA ALA A 101 -1.39 -5.88 -2.26
C ALA A 101 -1.25 -7.34 -2.70
N CYS A 102 -0.48 -7.60 -3.78
CA CYS A 102 -0.19 -8.97 -4.22
C CYS A 102 0.72 -9.72 -3.23
N ALA A 103 1.75 -9.07 -2.71
CA ALA A 103 2.72 -9.69 -1.80
C ALA A 103 2.10 -10.13 -0.46
N SER A 104 1.13 -9.39 0.09
CA SER A 104 0.47 -9.78 1.35
C SER A 104 -0.38 -11.06 1.24
N ASP A 105 -0.73 -11.46 0.02
CA ASP A 105 -1.52 -12.68 -0.22
C ASP A 105 -0.64 -13.92 -0.43
N GLU A 106 0.63 -13.75 -0.81
CA GLU A 106 1.58 -14.86 -1.05
C GLU A 106 2.02 -15.54 0.26
N GLU A 107 2.16 -14.80 1.37
CA GLU A 107 2.50 -15.39 2.68
C GLU A 107 1.38 -16.27 3.27
N ASN A 108 0.12 -16.06 2.85
CA ASN A 108 -1.03 -16.79 3.39
C ASN A 108 -1.57 -17.88 2.45
N ASN A 109 -1.24 -17.85 1.15
CA ASN A 109 -1.76 -18.81 0.17
C ASN A 109 -0.63 -19.55 -0.56
N CYS A 110 -0.29 -20.71 -0.03
CA CYS A 110 0.63 -21.67 -0.62
C CYS A 110 -0.02 -22.44 -1.79
N ALA A 111 -0.43 -21.76 -2.87
CA ALA A 111 -0.71 -22.34 -4.19
C ALA A 111 -1.10 -21.22 -5.19
N GLY A 112 -0.37 -21.13 -6.29
CA GLY A 112 -0.39 -20.01 -7.24
C GLY A 112 -1.76 -19.55 -7.74
N HIS A 113 -1.85 -18.24 -7.97
CA HIS A 113 -2.99 -17.50 -8.54
C HIS A 113 -4.18 -17.18 -7.63
N ALA A 114 -3.95 -16.91 -6.34
CA ALA A 114 -4.99 -16.27 -5.54
C ALA A 114 -5.14 -14.79 -5.96
N ALA A 115 -6.33 -14.43 -6.45
CA ALA A 115 -6.70 -13.03 -6.67
C ALA A 115 -6.61 -12.25 -5.35
N PRO A 116 -6.33 -10.93 -5.39
CA PRO A 116 -6.05 -10.18 -4.16
C PRO A 116 -7.22 -10.23 -3.18
N THR A 117 -6.95 -10.49 -1.90
CA THR A 117 -8.00 -10.68 -0.89
C THR A 117 -8.80 -9.38 -0.68
N ALA A 118 -10.11 -9.48 -0.40
CA ALA A 118 -10.97 -8.33 -0.12
C ALA A 118 -10.48 -7.46 1.06
N HIS A 119 -9.66 -8.01 1.97
CA HIS A 119 -9.02 -7.26 3.04
C HIS A 119 -7.96 -6.28 2.51
N CYS A 120 -7.11 -6.71 1.58
CA CYS A 120 -6.07 -5.90 0.94
C CYS A 120 -6.68 -4.66 0.27
N TRP A 121 -7.78 -4.85 -0.47
CA TRP A 121 -8.52 -3.76 -1.10
C TRP A 121 -9.15 -2.80 -0.09
N ARG A 122 -9.68 -3.30 1.03
CA ARG A 122 -10.22 -2.43 2.10
C ARG A 122 -9.12 -1.58 2.72
N THR A 123 -7.98 -2.17 3.08
CA THR A 123 -6.83 -1.43 3.62
C THR A 123 -6.35 -0.35 2.66
N ARG A 124 -6.27 -0.67 1.36
CA ARG A 124 -5.92 0.30 0.32
C ARG A 124 -6.93 1.45 0.21
N ALA A 125 -8.23 1.15 0.23
CA ALA A 125 -9.27 2.17 0.23
C ALA A 125 -9.16 3.10 1.45
N PHE A 126 -8.82 2.57 2.62
CA PHE A 126 -8.55 3.40 3.82
C PHE A 126 -7.33 4.29 3.65
N LEU A 127 -6.22 3.77 3.11
CA LEU A 127 -5.01 4.56 2.86
C LEU A 127 -5.26 5.72 1.90
N TYR A 128 -5.98 5.50 0.80
CA TYR A 128 -6.35 6.59 -0.11
C TYR A 128 -7.28 7.60 0.56
N ARG A 129 -8.27 7.12 1.32
CA ARG A 129 -9.15 8.00 2.09
C ARG A 129 -8.34 8.88 3.06
N ASP A 130 -7.32 8.35 3.72
CA ASP A 130 -6.48 9.11 4.65
C ASP A 130 -5.53 10.06 3.92
N LEU A 131 -4.95 9.64 2.80
CA LEU A 131 -4.14 10.51 1.93
C LEU A 131 -4.96 11.72 1.45
N LEU A 132 -6.20 11.51 1.02
CA LEU A 132 -7.10 12.60 0.59
C LEU A 132 -7.43 13.56 1.74
N LYS A 133 -7.60 13.06 2.97
CA LYS A 133 -7.77 13.93 4.13
C LYS A 133 -6.51 14.76 4.39
N HIS A 134 -5.33 14.14 4.32
CA HIS A 134 -4.07 14.82 4.55
C HIS A 134 -3.73 15.85 3.47
N SER A 135 -4.21 15.66 2.23
CA SER A 135 -4.12 16.66 1.17
C SER A 135 -5.16 17.78 1.27
N GLY A 136 -6.01 17.77 2.30
CA GLY A 136 -6.94 18.85 2.61
C GLY A 136 -8.39 18.63 2.16
N LEU A 137 -8.74 17.47 1.59
CA LEU A 137 -10.14 17.19 1.25
C LEU A 137 -10.95 16.94 2.53
N SER A 138 -12.12 17.57 2.60
CA SER A 138 -13.07 17.32 3.68
C SER A 138 -13.69 15.92 3.57
N LEU A 139 -14.16 15.39 4.71
CA LEU A 139 -14.88 14.11 4.73
C LEU A 139 -16.14 14.11 3.84
N ALA A 140 -16.78 15.27 3.67
CA ALA A 140 -17.94 15.43 2.79
C ALA A 140 -17.54 15.23 1.33
N GLN A 141 -16.49 15.91 0.86
CA GLN A 141 -15.98 15.75 -0.51
C GLN A 141 -15.52 14.32 -0.80
N ILE A 142 -14.87 13.66 0.16
CA ILE A 142 -14.47 12.25 0.01
C ILE A 142 -15.72 11.35 -0.10
N ARG A 143 -16.79 11.66 0.66
CA ARG A 143 -18.06 10.95 0.52
C ARG A 143 -18.68 11.18 -0.85
N ASP A 144 -18.66 12.40 -1.34
CA ASP A 144 -19.20 12.75 -2.66
C ASP A 144 -18.42 12.05 -3.78
N ALA A 145 -17.09 11.98 -3.67
CA ALA A 145 -16.25 11.21 -4.59
C ALA A 145 -16.62 9.72 -4.58
N ARG A 146 -16.89 9.12 -3.41
CA ARG A 146 -17.41 7.74 -3.34
C ARG A 146 -18.79 7.61 -3.99
N LEU A 147 -19.67 8.59 -3.76
CA LEU A 147 -21.01 8.60 -4.35
C LEU A 147 -21.00 8.79 -5.87
N SER A 148 -19.92 9.33 -6.44
CA SER A 148 -19.71 9.43 -7.89
C SER A 148 -19.28 8.12 -8.59
N ILE A 149 -19.11 7.02 -7.85
CA ILE A 149 -18.81 5.71 -8.44
C ILE A 149 -19.97 5.27 -9.34
N SER A 150 -19.71 5.15 -10.65
CA SER A 150 -20.72 4.80 -11.67
C SER A 150 -20.98 3.29 -11.80
N ASN A 151 -20.20 2.45 -11.13
CA ASN A 151 -20.32 0.99 -11.24
C ASN A 151 -21.55 0.48 -10.48
N GLN A 152 -22.55 -0.01 -11.20
CA GLN A 152 -23.80 -0.53 -10.61
C GLN A 152 -23.57 -1.74 -9.69
N LYS A 153 -22.69 -2.68 -10.06
CA LYS A 153 -22.41 -3.87 -9.24
C LYS A 153 -21.86 -3.51 -7.86
N TYR A 154 -21.08 -2.44 -7.77
CA TYR A 154 -20.58 -1.94 -6.49
C TYR A 154 -21.74 -1.60 -5.54
N TRP A 155 -22.76 -0.91 -6.05
CA TRP A 155 -23.92 -0.51 -5.27
C TRP A 155 -24.87 -1.67 -4.93
N GLU A 156 -24.98 -2.67 -5.80
CA GLU A 156 -25.73 -3.91 -5.52
C GLU A 156 -25.18 -4.62 -4.28
N TYR A 157 -23.86 -4.83 -4.21
CA TYR A 157 -23.24 -5.47 -3.04
C TYR A 157 -23.47 -4.68 -1.74
N GLU A 158 -23.45 -3.34 -1.82
CA GLU A 158 -23.71 -2.51 -0.65
C GLU A 158 -25.19 -2.53 -0.24
N ALA A 159 -26.11 -2.51 -1.21
CA ALA A 159 -27.54 -2.59 -0.96
C ALA A 159 -27.92 -3.90 -0.26
N ASP A 160 -27.42 -5.04 -0.75
CA ASP A 160 -27.67 -6.36 -0.15
C ASP A 160 -27.21 -6.43 1.31
N LEU A 161 -26.02 -5.90 1.62
CA LEU A 161 -25.48 -5.85 2.97
C LEU A 161 -26.33 -4.96 3.90
N LEU A 162 -26.78 -3.81 3.40
CA LEU A 162 -27.63 -2.90 4.16
C LEU A 162 -29.02 -3.50 4.41
N GLU A 163 -29.60 -4.16 3.40
CA GLU A 163 -30.89 -4.84 3.51
C GLU A 163 -30.83 -5.96 4.57
N GLN A 164 -29.82 -6.83 4.52
CA GLN A 164 -29.61 -7.86 5.53
C GLN A 164 -29.51 -7.26 6.94
N ARG A 165 -28.81 -6.13 7.09
CA ARG A 165 -28.63 -5.47 8.39
C ARG A 165 -29.92 -4.84 8.89
N VAL A 166 -30.75 -4.28 8.00
CA VAL A 166 -32.07 -3.74 8.31
C VAL A 166 -33.00 -4.86 8.75
N ALA A 167 -33.09 -5.95 7.98
CA ALA A 167 -33.93 -7.10 8.28
C ALA A 167 -33.60 -7.71 9.66
N LEU A 168 -32.31 -7.82 10.00
CA LEU A 168 -31.88 -8.29 11.31
C LEU A 168 -32.35 -7.37 12.45
N ARG A 169 -32.18 -6.05 12.30
CA ARG A 169 -32.62 -5.08 13.31
C ARG A 169 -34.14 -5.08 13.49
N GLU A 170 -34.88 -5.22 12.41
CA GLU A 170 -36.34 -5.33 12.47
C GLU A 170 -36.78 -6.60 13.19
N HIS A 171 -36.10 -7.72 12.94
CA HIS A 171 -36.34 -8.97 13.65
C HIS A 171 -36.05 -8.83 15.15
N GLU A 172 -34.90 -8.26 15.52
CA GLU A 172 -34.54 -7.98 16.92
C GLU A 172 -35.58 -7.09 17.61
N MET A 173 -36.08 -6.07 16.92
CA MET A 173 -37.13 -5.19 17.41
C MET A 173 -38.46 -5.94 17.62
N ARG A 174 -38.87 -6.78 16.66
CA ARG A 174 -40.09 -7.61 16.77
C ARG A 174 -40.00 -8.58 17.94
N GLU A 175 -38.86 -9.25 18.10
CA GLU A 175 -38.57 -10.14 19.23
C GLU A 175 -38.62 -9.41 20.58
N ALA A 176 -38.05 -8.20 20.65
CA ALA A 176 -38.07 -7.39 21.87
C ALA A 176 -39.51 -6.98 22.25
N LEU A 177 -40.34 -6.60 21.26
CA LEU A 177 -41.74 -6.28 21.47
C LEU A 177 -42.54 -7.51 21.91
N TRP A 178 -42.32 -8.66 21.26
CA TRP A 178 -42.95 -9.92 21.64
C TRP A 178 -42.62 -10.32 23.08
N LYS A 179 -41.34 -10.29 23.47
CA LYS A 179 -40.89 -10.56 24.85
C LYS A 179 -41.49 -9.59 25.86
N LYS A 180 -41.66 -8.31 25.49
CA LYS A 180 -42.30 -7.30 26.35
C LYS A 180 -43.79 -7.62 26.55
N GLN A 181 -44.50 -7.98 25.50
CA GLN A 181 -45.90 -8.40 25.56
C GLN A 181 -46.07 -9.66 26.41
N GLU A 182 -45.20 -10.67 26.23
CA GLU A 182 -45.25 -11.91 27.01
C GLU A 182 -45.02 -11.65 28.50
N ARG A 183 -44.04 -10.82 28.85
CA ARG A 183 -43.82 -10.39 30.25
C ARG A 183 -45.01 -9.64 30.82
N GLN A 184 -45.70 -8.85 30.02
CA GLN A 184 -46.91 -8.14 30.45
C GLN A 184 -48.05 -9.12 30.72
N ARG A 185 -48.30 -10.09 29.82
CA ARG A 185 -49.29 -11.16 30.02
C ARG A 185 -49.02 -11.95 31.30
N LEU A 186 -47.76 -12.32 31.56
CA LEU A 186 -47.35 -13.02 32.79
C LEU A 186 -47.55 -12.17 34.06
N ARG A 187 -47.52 -10.84 33.95
CA ARG A 187 -47.80 -9.92 35.07
C ARG A 187 -49.28 -9.67 35.28
N GLU A 188 -50.10 -9.83 34.26
CA GLU A 188 -51.56 -9.66 34.32
C GLU A 188 -52.26 -10.96 34.79
N SER A 189 -51.64 -12.12 34.61
CA SER A 189 -52.15 -13.42 35.08
C SER A 189 -52.12 -13.76 36.60
N PRO A 190 -51.54 -12.99 37.55
CA PRO A 190 -51.54 -13.36 38.97
C PRO A 190 -52.82 -13.09 39.79
N THR A 191 -53.94 -12.62 39.20
CA THR A 191 -55.11 -12.18 39.99
C THR A 191 -56.29 -13.17 39.99
N THR A 192 -56.09 -14.42 39.53
CA THR A 192 -57.12 -15.46 39.59
C THR A 192 -56.65 -16.69 40.38
N ARG A 193 -56.00 -16.46 41.52
CA ARG A 193 -56.01 -17.48 42.58
C ARG A 193 -57.16 -17.15 43.52
N PRO A 194 -58.19 -18.01 43.65
CA PRO A 194 -59.21 -17.80 44.66
C PRO A 194 -58.51 -17.74 46.02
N ALA A 195 -58.74 -16.63 46.74
CA ALA A 195 -58.36 -16.52 48.13
C ALA A 195 -58.88 -17.78 48.84
N LYS A 196 -57.95 -18.63 49.34
CA LYS A 196 -58.32 -19.73 50.22
C LYS A 196 -59.05 -19.09 51.40
N ARG A 197 -60.37 -19.25 51.35
CA ARG A 197 -61.35 -18.96 52.38
C ARG A 197 -60.77 -19.43 53.71
N SER A 198 -60.42 -18.48 54.57
CA SER A 198 -60.16 -18.72 55.98
C SER A 198 -61.40 -19.43 56.55
N GLN A 199 -61.21 -20.66 57.04
CA GLN A 199 -62.20 -21.28 57.91
C GLN A 199 -62.11 -20.65 59.30
N PRO A 200 -63.24 -20.40 59.98
CA PRO A 200 -63.23 -20.09 61.40
C PRO A 200 -63.17 -21.41 62.18
N ALA A 201 -62.17 -21.56 63.04
CA ALA A 201 -62.16 -22.61 64.06
C ALA A 201 -62.47 -21.95 65.40
N ASP A 202 -63.68 -22.22 65.89
CA ASP A 202 -64.14 -21.87 67.24
C ASP A 202 -63.73 -23.00 68.21
N LYS A 203 -63.04 -22.62 69.30
CA LYS A 203 -63.17 -23.12 70.71
C LYS A 203 -62.77 -24.59 71.01
N VAL A 204 -62.23 -25.02 72.17
CA VAL A 204 -61.94 -24.44 73.51
C VAL A 204 -61.06 -25.46 74.29
N ASP A 205 -60.09 -24.93 75.03
CA ASP A 205 -59.48 -25.29 76.33
C ASP A 205 -58.77 -26.62 76.72
N MET A 206 -57.79 -26.37 77.61
CA MET A 206 -57.20 -27.17 78.70
C MET A 206 -56.26 -28.34 78.37
N SER A 207 -54.95 -28.15 78.60
CA SER A 207 -54.31 -28.42 79.91
C SER A 207 -52.77 -28.39 79.84
N ASP A 208 -52.19 -28.09 81.00
CA ASP A 208 -50.79 -27.89 81.34
C ASP A 208 -49.82 -29.00 80.87
N HIS A 209 -48.64 -28.61 80.36
CA HIS A 209 -47.37 -29.07 80.92
C HIS A 209 -46.16 -28.27 80.42
N VAL A 210 -45.30 -28.01 81.40
CA VAL A 210 -44.01 -27.30 81.40
C VAL A 210 -42.91 -28.11 80.69
N ASN A 211 -42.18 -27.50 79.72
CA ASN A 211 -40.71 -27.35 79.75
C ASN A 211 -40.09 -26.92 78.40
N ALA A 212 -39.28 -25.85 78.50
CA ALA A 212 -37.94 -25.61 77.97
C ALA A 212 -37.55 -25.85 76.49
N ASP A 213 -36.84 -24.82 76.01
CA ASP A 213 -35.74 -24.80 75.04
C ASP A 213 -36.00 -24.72 73.53
N GLY A 214 -35.53 -23.58 72.99
CA GLY A 214 -34.69 -23.56 71.78
C GLY A 214 -35.42 -23.28 70.47
N GLY A 215 -35.42 -22.02 70.01
CA GLY A 215 -35.95 -21.70 68.68
C GLY A 215 -35.72 -20.27 68.22
N VAL A 216 -34.49 -19.99 67.79
CA VAL A 216 -33.97 -18.74 67.22
C VAL A 216 -34.92 -18.10 66.18
N SER A 217 -35.50 -16.93 66.51
CA SER A 217 -36.30 -16.13 65.59
C SER A 217 -35.41 -15.22 64.73
N SER A 218 -35.23 -15.60 63.47
CA SER A 218 -34.47 -14.82 62.48
C SER A 218 -35.37 -13.82 61.74
N ARG A 219 -35.19 -12.54 62.11
CA ARG A 219 -35.12 -11.35 61.26
C ARG A 219 -35.79 -11.41 59.87
N THR A 220 -36.97 -10.81 59.75
CA THR A 220 -37.46 -10.21 58.49
C THR A 220 -37.60 -8.71 58.68
N ARG A 221 -36.57 -7.96 58.28
CA ARG A 221 -36.59 -6.49 58.28
C ARG A 221 -36.96 -6.01 56.88
N SER A 222 -38.23 -5.66 56.73
CA SER A 222 -38.79 -4.93 55.61
C SER A 222 -38.09 -3.57 55.52
N ARG A 223 -37.39 -3.28 54.40
CA ARG A 223 -36.86 -1.94 54.13
C ARG A 223 -37.39 -1.45 52.78
N THR A 224 -38.52 -0.78 52.88
CA THR A 224 -39.13 0.11 51.87
C THR A 224 -38.13 1.22 51.52
N ARG A 225 -37.75 1.35 50.25
CA ARG A 225 -37.08 2.55 49.74
C ARG A 225 -38.14 3.46 49.12
N LEU A 226 -38.37 4.58 49.80
CA LEU A 226 -39.15 5.71 49.35
C LEU A 226 -38.43 6.44 48.21
N SER A 227 -39.20 6.80 47.20
CA SER A 227 -38.89 7.82 46.20
C SER A 227 -38.54 9.14 46.86
N ALA A 228 -37.46 9.78 46.41
CA ALA A 228 -37.26 11.21 46.60
C ALA A 228 -37.06 11.86 45.22
N ARG A 229 -38.09 12.61 44.82
CA ARG A 229 -38.01 13.70 43.83
C ARG A 229 -37.07 14.77 44.39
N GLY A 230 -36.16 15.27 43.57
CA GLY A 230 -35.38 16.48 43.84
C GLY A 230 -35.12 17.21 42.53
N ALA A 231 -35.98 18.18 42.22
CA ALA A 231 -35.78 19.14 41.16
C ALA A 231 -34.66 20.12 41.53
N GLY A 232 -33.83 20.50 40.56
CA GLY A 232 -32.73 21.44 40.73
C GLY A 232 -32.32 22.05 39.40
N ILE A 233 -33.10 23.04 38.97
CA ILE A 233 -32.78 24.01 37.91
C ILE A 233 -31.61 24.89 38.38
N SER A 234 -30.59 25.13 37.54
CA SER A 234 -30.16 26.50 37.15
C SER A 234 -28.82 26.59 36.39
N LYS A 235 -28.85 27.44 35.34
CA LYS A 235 -27.86 28.44 34.88
C LYS A 235 -26.67 28.01 33.99
N SER A 236 -26.87 28.23 32.68
CA SER A 236 -26.17 29.19 31.80
C SER A 236 -24.76 29.71 32.17
N VAL A 237 -23.83 29.62 31.21
CA VAL A 237 -23.13 30.73 30.47
C VAL A 237 -21.78 30.22 29.91
N PRO A 238 -21.29 30.74 28.75
CA PRO A 238 -20.30 30.11 27.88
C PRO A 238 -18.88 30.71 28.03
N LEU A 239 -17.87 30.00 27.52
CA LEU A 239 -16.49 30.48 27.30
C LEU A 239 -16.00 29.79 26.01
N CYS A 240 -15.99 30.47 24.85
CA CYS A 240 -15.01 31.47 24.41
C CYS A 240 -13.56 30.94 24.38
N ALA A 241 -13.13 30.65 23.15
CA ALA A 241 -11.81 30.80 22.57
C ALA A 241 -10.59 30.80 23.52
N LYS A 242 -9.73 29.80 23.33
CA LYS A 242 -8.27 30.00 23.41
C LYS A 242 -7.59 29.36 22.21
N THR A 243 -7.29 30.22 21.25
CA THR A 243 -6.25 30.09 20.24
C THR A 243 -4.95 29.66 20.91
N ALA A 244 -4.52 28.44 20.65
CA ALA A 244 -3.14 28.02 20.86
C ALA A 244 -2.44 28.04 19.50
N MET A 245 -1.68 29.12 19.26
CA MET A 245 -0.62 29.11 18.26
C MET A 245 0.45 28.12 18.70
N LEU A 246 0.70 27.10 17.90
CA LEU A 246 1.92 26.27 17.93
C LEU A 246 2.33 25.93 16.49
N PRO A 247 3.62 25.67 16.26
CA PRO A 247 4.36 26.36 15.21
C PRO A 247 4.38 25.64 13.87
N SER A 248 4.42 26.48 12.83
CA SER A 248 5.04 26.20 11.55
C SER A 248 6.48 25.72 11.77
N ASN A 249 6.72 24.43 11.53
CA ASN A 249 7.95 23.82 11.00
C ASN A 249 7.95 22.33 11.34
N ARG A 250 7.35 21.52 10.47
CA ARG A 250 7.78 20.13 10.28
C ARG A 250 8.15 19.98 8.82
N THR A 251 9.44 20.13 8.56
CA THR A 251 10.13 19.54 7.41
C THR A 251 9.94 18.03 7.46
N TRP A 252 8.99 17.49 6.70
CA TRP A 252 8.81 16.05 6.49
C TRP A 252 9.78 15.58 5.39
N TRP A 253 11.07 15.72 5.67
CA TRP A 253 12.13 15.03 4.96
C TRP A 253 13.10 14.53 6.04
N SER A 254 12.68 13.53 6.81
CA SER A 254 13.66 12.65 7.43
C SER A 254 14.05 11.66 6.33
N PRO A 255 15.32 11.63 5.89
CA PRO A 255 15.79 10.54 5.07
C PRO A 255 15.68 9.29 5.92
N LEU A 256 14.95 8.30 5.42
CA LEU A 256 15.09 6.93 5.90
C LEU A 256 16.59 6.63 5.93
N LEU A 257 17.11 6.39 7.14
CA LEU A 257 18.37 5.73 7.32
C LEU A 257 18.30 4.44 6.51
N LEU A 258 19.01 4.44 5.39
CA LEU A 258 19.42 3.27 4.66
C LEU A 258 20.30 2.48 5.63
N GLU A 259 19.76 1.41 6.22
CA GLU A 259 20.59 0.39 6.83
C GLU A 259 21.61 -0.07 5.79
N PRO A 260 22.91 -0.14 6.12
CA PRO A 260 23.88 -0.78 5.25
C PRO A 260 23.55 -2.27 5.19
N ALA A 261 23.12 -2.71 4.02
CA ALA A 261 23.00 -4.11 3.67
C ALA A 261 24.31 -4.85 4.01
N GLN A 262 24.15 -5.99 4.68
CA GLN A 262 25.22 -6.95 4.94
C GLN A 262 25.93 -7.33 3.63
N PRO A 263 27.27 -7.35 3.58
CA PRO A 263 28.01 -7.81 2.41
C PRO A 263 28.05 -9.32 2.44
N GLY A 264 27.23 -9.98 1.63
CA GLY A 264 27.37 -11.42 1.46
C GLY A 264 26.19 -12.11 0.83
N PHE A 265 25.82 -11.75 -0.40
CA PHE A 265 25.09 -12.64 -1.32
C PHE A 265 25.18 -12.08 -2.76
N LEU A 266 26.39 -12.04 -3.31
CA LEU A 266 26.60 -11.95 -4.76
C LEU A 266 27.66 -12.96 -5.18
N THR A 267 27.23 -14.21 -5.28
CA THR A 267 27.88 -15.22 -6.12
C THR A 267 26.80 -16.16 -6.61
N LEU A 268 26.81 -16.42 -7.92
CA LEU A 268 25.98 -17.35 -8.69
C LEU A 268 24.68 -16.77 -9.27
N LEU A 269 24.79 -16.14 -10.44
CA LEU A 269 23.94 -16.42 -11.61
C LEU A 269 24.50 -15.69 -12.85
N LEU A 270 25.68 -16.12 -13.29
CA LEU A 270 26.26 -15.73 -14.58
C LEU A 270 26.89 -17.00 -15.19
N SER A 271 26.02 -17.92 -15.58
CA SER A 271 26.40 -19.11 -16.36
C SER A 271 25.14 -19.76 -16.91
N SER A 272 24.66 -19.28 -18.06
CA SER A 272 23.94 -20.04 -19.11
C SER A 272 23.56 -19.12 -20.27
N PHE A 273 24.56 -18.76 -21.07
CA PHE A 273 24.39 -18.51 -22.50
C PHE A 273 25.45 -19.36 -23.22
N GLY A 274 25.14 -20.64 -23.44
CA GLY A 274 25.64 -21.37 -24.60
C GLY A 274 24.62 -21.13 -25.71
N ALA A 275 24.97 -20.54 -26.85
CA ALA A 275 25.80 -21.15 -27.90
C ALA A 275 25.22 -22.50 -28.32
N ASP A 276 24.27 -22.46 -29.25
CA ASP A 276 24.21 -23.41 -30.35
C ASP A 276 23.59 -22.72 -31.58
N TRP A 277 24.22 -23.05 -32.70
CA TRP A 277 24.10 -22.65 -34.10
C TRP A 277 22.71 -22.37 -34.67
#